data_AF-A0A914NX95-F1
#
_entry.id   AF-A0A914NX95-F1
#
_cell.length_a   1.000
_cell.length_b   1.000
_cell.length_c   1.000
_cell.angle_alpha   90.00
_cell.angle_beta   90.00
_cell.angle_gamma   90.00
#
_symmetry.space_group_name_H-M   'P 1'
#
loop_
_entity.id
_entity.type
_entity.pdbx_description
1 polymer ?
#
loop_
_entity_poly.entity_id
_entity_poly.type
_entity_poly.pdbx_seq_one_letter_code
_entity_poly.pdbx_strand_id
1 'polypeptide(L)'
;MRHILRNRTIFPPHFIYHSFSNAKTTCEPLFARRENFRKFIPQPTLQNELNPLLTPPSTVVRKFATMVILVDFPNGGKEKAGTYILLTHRAAKMKKHANEISVPGGAVESGESLEKAALREVEEEIGLRGEYLKVWGELPPILFRNSSGVTTPFVSSLSDCLSSTSLCSKLVLQEEEVQGVFLVSLSELLDQRRFTSFRMKAPLRDGLPFFYKLPVFVVENVIPLIPSSTEERAPKRRVIWGITAITLNEALNCIFPQ
;
A
#
# COMPACT_ATOMS: atom_id res chain seq x y z
N MET A 1 -11.75 -31.87 -13.20
CA MET A 1 -12.47 -30.60 -13.42
C MET A 1 -11.57 -29.47 -12.93
N ARG A 2 -10.58 -28.89 -13.65
CA ARG A 2 -10.51 -28.28 -14.99
C ARG A 2 -11.74 -27.45 -15.34
N HIS A 3 -11.50 -26.15 -15.62
CA HIS A 3 -12.42 -25.00 -15.75
C HIS A 3 -12.85 -24.45 -14.38
N ILE A 4 -12.34 -23.32 -13.88
CA ILE A 4 -12.63 -21.94 -14.34
C ILE A 4 -11.36 -21.07 -14.22
N LEU A 5 -10.48 -21.16 -15.23
CA LEU A 5 -9.56 -20.10 -15.61
C LEU A 5 -9.76 -19.91 -17.12
N ARG A 6 -10.85 -19.22 -17.47
CA ARG A 6 -11.06 -18.69 -18.82
C ARG A 6 -11.56 -17.26 -18.66
N ASN A 7 -10.71 -16.32 -19.10
CA ASN A 7 -11.07 -15.05 -19.72
C ASN A 7 -12.52 -14.59 -19.49
N ARG A 8 -12.75 -13.82 -18.43
CA ARG A 8 -13.58 -12.61 -18.45
C ARG A 8 -13.04 -11.68 -17.37
N THR A 9 -12.62 -10.49 -17.79
CA THR A 9 -12.53 -9.28 -16.97
C THR A 9 -13.64 -9.26 -15.92
N ILE A 10 -13.31 -9.58 -14.66
CA ILE A 10 -14.22 -9.45 -13.51
C ILE A 10 -14.16 -7.99 -13.04
N PHE A 11 -14.46 -7.04 -13.93
CA PHE A 11 -14.73 -5.67 -13.55
C PHE A 11 -15.92 -5.20 -14.37
N PRO A 12 -17.01 -4.75 -13.73
CA PRO A 12 -18.14 -4.17 -14.46
C PRO A 12 -17.66 -2.94 -15.26
N PRO A 13 -18.20 -2.71 -16.47
CA PRO A 13 -17.67 -1.75 -17.45
C PRO A 13 -17.91 -0.26 -17.10
N HIS A 14 -18.44 0.06 -15.92
CA HIS A 14 -18.79 1.42 -15.55
C HIS A 14 -17.97 1.88 -14.34
N PHE A 15 -16.74 2.31 -14.61
CA PHE A 15 -15.96 3.12 -13.68
C PHE A 15 -16.52 4.55 -13.75
N ILE A 16 -17.05 5.07 -12.64
CA ILE A 16 -17.35 6.50 -12.53
C ILE A 16 -16.06 7.20 -12.10
N TYR A 17 -15.48 7.93 -13.04
CA TYR A 17 -14.25 8.70 -12.83
C TYR A 17 -14.56 9.96 -12.01
N HIS A 18 -14.06 10.04 -10.78
CA HIS A 18 -13.90 11.30 -10.09
C HIS A 18 -12.40 11.57 -9.96
N SER A 19 -11.88 12.41 -10.85
CA SER A 19 -10.51 12.93 -10.79
C SER A 19 -10.47 14.05 -9.74
N PHE A 20 -9.68 13.88 -8.69
CA PHE A 20 -9.32 14.96 -7.78
C PHE A 20 -7.99 15.58 -8.24
N SER A 21 -8.04 16.45 -9.26
CA SER A 21 -6.85 16.93 -9.99
C SER A 21 -6.08 18.10 -9.36
N ASN A 22 -6.15 18.34 -8.05
CA ASN A 22 -5.59 19.58 -7.47
C ASN A 22 -4.43 19.41 -6.49
N ALA A 23 -3.98 18.18 -6.19
CA ALA A 23 -2.75 18.01 -5.42
C ALA A 23 -1.54 18.30 -6.32
N LYS A 24 -1.12 19.56 -6.37
CA LYS A 24 0.17 19.93 -6.98
C LYS A 24 1.24 19.05 -6.33
N THR A 25 1.92 18.23 -7.13
CA THR A 25 3.17 17.56 -6.78
C THR A 25 4.23 18.64 -6.58
N THR A 26 4.20 19.35 -5.46
CA THR A 26 5.29 20.25 -5.12
C THR A 26 6.55 19.41 -4.97
N CYS A 27 7.68 19.91 -5.49
CA CYS A 27 9.02 19.35 -5.29
C CYS A 27 9.47 19.53 -3.83
N GLU A 28 8.55 19.39 -2.88
CA GLU A 28 8.85 19.52 -1.46
C GLU A 28 9.82 18.42 -1.04
N PRO A 29 10.90 18.76 -0.32
CA PRO A 29 11.84 17.77 0.16
C PRO A 29 11.16 16.83 1.18
N LEU A 30 11.69 15.62 1.33
CA LEU A 30 11.18 14.63 2.31
C LEU A 30 11.03 15.21 3.73
N PHE A 31 11.91 16.14 4.13
CA PHE A 31 11.82 16.78 5.43
C PHE A 31 10.51 17.58 5.61
N ALA A 32 10.11 18.37 4.61
CA ALA A 32 8.86 19.15 4.67
C ALA A 32 7.65 18.21 4.77
N ARG A 33 7.64 17.13 3.98
CA ARG A 33 6.62 16.09 4.03
C ARG A 33 6.55 15.38 5.38
N ARG A 34 7.70 15.12 6.01
CA ARG A 34 7.73 14.54 7.36
C ARG A 34 7.13 15.49 8.39
N GLU A 35 7.41 16.78 8.29
CA GLU A 35 6.82 17.77 9.19
C GLU A 35 5.32 17.93 8.96
N ASN A 36 4.84 17.84 7.71
CA ASN A 36 3.41 17.76 7.41
C ASN A 36 2.77 16.52 8.05
N PHE A 37 3.38 15.35 7.86
CA PHE A 37 2.92 14.09 8.46
C PHE A 37 2.82 14.19 9.99
N ARG A 38 3.81 14.80 10.65
CA ARG A 38 3.84 14.96 12.11
C ARG A 38 2.79 15.92 12.64
N LYS A 39 2.46 16.95 11.87
CA LYS A 39 1.43 17.94 12.21
C LYS A 39 0.04 17.49 11.79
N PHE A 40 -0.05 16.46 10.95
CA PHE A 40 -1.31 15.94 10.47
C PHE A 40 -2.09 15.34 11.63
N ILE A 41 -3.21 15.97 11.93
CA ILE A 41 -4.22 15.37 12.79
C ILE A 41 -5.10 14.55 11.86
N PRO A 42 -5.16 13.22 12.04
CA PRO A 42 -6.10 12.40 11.31
C PRO A 42 -7.48 12.98 11.53
N GLN A 43 -8.04 13.57 10.49
CA GLN A 43 -9.48 13.67 10.43
C GLN A 43 -9.96 12.22 10.42
N PRO A 44 -11.04 11.89 11.13
CA PRO A 44 -11.74 10.66 10.81
C PRO A 44 -12.09 10.79 9.32
N THR A 45 -11.27 10.19 8.47
CA THR A 45 -11.67 9.77 7.14
C THR A 45 -13.02 9.10 7.37
N LEU A 46 -14.00 9.26 6.48
CA LEU A 46 -15.27 8.52 6.59
C LEU A 46 -14.98 7.01 6.48
N GLN A 47 -14.36 6.44 7.51
CA GLN A 47 -14.19 5.04 7.80
C GLN A 47 -15.59 4.41 7.88
N ASN A 48 -16.60 5.25 8.17
CA ASN A 48 -18.03 4.96 8.07
C ASN A 48 -18.61 4.97 6.64
N GLU A 49 -18.10 5.72 5.64
CA GLU A 49 -18.58 5.59 4.25
C GLU A 49 -17.83 4.52 3.45
N LEU A 50 -16.57 4.26 3.82
CA LEU A 50 -15.75 3.19 3.23
C LEU A 50 -16.01 1.83 3.90
N ASN A 51 -16.66 1.80 5.07
CA ASN A 51 -16.88 0.59 5.86
C ASN A 51 -18.03 0.72 6.91
N PRO A 52 -19.30 0.91 6.53
CA PRO A 52 -20.42 1.13 7.49
C PRO A 52 -20.88 -0.12 8.25
N LEU A 53 -20.18 -1.25 8.12
CA LEU A 53 -20.46 -2.47 8.89
C LEU A 53 -19.48 -2.69 10.05
N LEU A 54 -18.69 -1.69 10.39
CA LEU A 54 -17.80 -1.73 11.55
C LEU A 54 -18.57 -1.51 12.85
N THR A 55 -19.35 -2.50 13.28
CA THR A 55 -19.49 -2.68 14.72
C THR A 55 -18.11 -3.06 15.26
N PRO A 56 -17.57 -2.36 16.27
CA PRO A 56 -16.31 -2.77 16.87
C PRO A 56 -16.47 -4.21 17.38
N PRO A 57 -15.63 -5.16 16.95
CA PRO A 57 -15.75 -6.54 17.38
C PRO A 57 -15.57 -6.61 18.90
N SER A 58 -16.43 -7.39 19.56
CA SER A 58 -16.38 -7.70 20.99
C SER A 58 -15.25 -8.67 21.39
N THR A 59 -14.36 -9.02 20.44
CA THR A 59 -13.39 -10.11 20.55
C THR A 59 -11.99 -9.69 20.10
N VAL A 60 -10.98 -10.45 20.53
CA VAL A 60 -9.56 -10.25 20.24
C VAL A 60 -9.33 -10.13 18.72
N VAL A 61 -8.96 -8.93 18.28
CA VAL A 61 -8.64 -8.62 16.89
C VAL A 61 -7.17 -8.96 16.63
N ARG A 62 -6.88 -9.76 15.59
CA ARG A 62 -5.49 -10.02 15.18
C ARG A 62 -4.85 -8.71 14.74
N LYS A 63 -3.64 -8.43 15.24
CA LYS A 63 -2.90 -7.22 14.90
C LYS A 63 -1.90 -7.51 13.79
N PHE A 64 -1.82 -6.60 12.84
CA PHE A 64 -0.87 -6.59 11.75
C PHE A 64 -0.16 -5.23 11.72
N ALA A 65 1.06 -5.18 11.21
CA ALA A 65 1.80 -3.95 11.00
C ALA A 65 2.38 -3.93 9.60
N THR A 66 2.28 -2.78 8.93
CA THR A 66 2.76 -2.60 7.54
C THR A 66 3.63 -1.36 7.42
N MET A 67 4.46 -1.29 6.37
CA MET A 67 5.41 -0.19 6.18
C MET A 67 5.25 0.45 4.79
N VAL A 68 4.92 1.74 4.77
CA VAL A 68 5.03 2.60 3.58
C VAL A 68 6.43 3.19 3.57
N ILE A 69 7.28 2.76 2.63
CA ILE A 69 8.67 3.19 2.53
C ILE A 69 8.80 4.22 1.40
N LEU A 70 9.20 5.44 1.76
CA LEU A 70 9.49 6.53 0.83
C LEU A 70 10.97 6.52 0.41
N VAL A 71 11.20 6.57 -0.89
CA VAL A 71 12.53 6.61 -1.50
C VAL A 71 12.65 7.86 -2.36
N ASP A 72 13.65 8.70 -2.09
CA ASP A 72 13.83 9.97 -2.79
C ASP A 72 15.03 9.93 -3.74
N PHE A 73 14.82 10.41 -4.96
CA PHE A 73 15.85 10.54 -5.99
C PHE A 73 15.97 12.04 -6.34
N PRO A 74 16.67 12.85 -5.52
CA PRO A 74 16.65 14.30 -5.65
C PRO A 74 17.25 14.81 -6.96
N ASN A 75 18.33 14.18 -7.43
CA ASN A 75 19.03 14.59 -8.65
C ASN A 75 18.58 13.82 -9.90
N GLY A 76 17.63 12.88 -9.75
CA GLY A 76 17.36 11.88 -10.77
C GLY A 76 18.55 10.94 -11.03
N GLY A 77 18.32 9.93 -11.86
CA GLY A 77 19.29 8.88 -12.19
C GLY A 77 18.83 8.11 -13.43
N LYS A 78 18.76 6.77 -13.34
CA LYS A 78 17.90 6.01 -14.28
C LYS A 78 16.42 6.36 -14.08
N GLU A 79 16.11 6.80 -12.87
CA GLU A 79 14.81 7.24 -12.40
C GLU A 79 14.62 8.74 -12.65
N LYS A 80 13.36 9.19 -12.80
CA LYS A 80 13.07 10.63 -12.79
C LYS A 80 13.31 11.19 -11.39
N ALA A 81 13.76 12.43 -11.31
CA ALA A 81 13.87 13.10 -10.03
C ALA A 81 12.52 13.12 -9.29
N GLY A 82 12.53 12.86 -7.99
CA GLY A 82 11.32 12.87 -7.16
C GLY A 82 11.27 11.73 -6.14
N THR A 83 10.12 11.61 -5.49
CA THR A 83 9.89 10.67 -4.40
C THR A 83 8.95 9.56 -4.83
N TYR A 84 9.26 8.35 -4.37
CA TYR A 84 8.63 7.10 -4.74
C TYR A 84 8.21 6.33 -3.50
N ILE A 85 7.23 5.43 -3.65
CA ILE A 85 6.88 4.42 -2.66
C ILE A 85 7.36 3.05 -3.15
N LEU A 86 8.02 2.31 -2.27
CA LEU A 86 8.39 0.91 -2.49
C LEU A 86 7.18 0.01 -2.25
N LEU A 87 6.90 -0.85 -3.23
CA LEU A 87 5.82 -1.84 -3.17
C LEU A 87 6.36 -3.23 -3.50
N THR A 88 5.72 -4.24 -2.91
CA THR A 88 6.00 -5.65 -3.16
C THR A 88 4.91 -6.25 -4.05
N HIS A 89 5.32 -7.21 -4.88
CA HIS A 89 4.41 -8.08 -5.62
C HIS A 89 4.41 -9.44 -4.92
N ARG A 90 3.27 -9.84 -4.36
CA ARG A 90 3.15 -11.09 -3.60
C ARG A 90 3.28 -12.31 -4.50
N ALA A 91 3.99 -13.32 -4.04
CA ALA A 91 4.29 -14.52 -4.81
C ALA A 91 3.02 -15.26 -5.27
N ALA A 92 3.01 -15.75 -6.51
CA ALA A 92 1.86 -16.42 -7.10
C ALA A 92 1.45 -17.72 -6.37
N LYS A 93 2.38 -18.34 -5.63
CA LYS A 93 2.19 -19.60 -4.90
C LYS A 93 1.56 -19.42 -3.51
N MET A 94 1.37 -18.19 -3.05
CA MET A 94 0.77 -17.93 -1.74
C MET A 94 -0.68 -18.40 -1.66
N LYS A 95 -1.09 -18.93 -0.51
CA LYS A 95 -2.47 -19.38 -0.27
C LYS A 95 -3.49 -18.24 -0.23
N LYS A 96 -3.05 -17.03 0.13
CA LYS A 96 -3.88 -15.83 0.25
C LYS A 96 -3.21 -14.67 -0.47
N HIS A 97 -4.00 -13.83 -1.12
CA HIS A 97 -3.54 -12.59 -1.75
C HIS A 97 -2.42 -12.80 -2.79
N ALA A 98 -2.40 -13.96 -3.45
CA ALA A 98 -1.42 -14.27 -4.49
C ALA A 98 -1.52 -13.27 -5.65
N ASN A 99 -0.37 -12.77 -6.12
CA ASN A 99 -0.24 -11.76 -7.16
C ASN A 99 -0.84 -10.38 -6.81
N GLU A 100 -1.21 -10.14 -5.54
CA GLU A 100 -1.61 -8.79 -5.13
C GLU A 100 -0.37 -7.91 -4.93
N ILE A 101 -0.56 -6.60 -5.09
CA ILE A 101 0.45 -5.59 -4.77
C ILE A 101 0.23 -5.15 -3.34
N SER A 102 1.29 -5.15 -2.56
CA SER A 102 1.26 -4.83 -1.14
C SER A 102 2.36 -3.85 -0.75
N VAL A 103 2.13 -3.20 0.39
CA VAL A 103 3.23 -2.67 1.20
C VAL A 103 3.77 -3.82 2.05
N PRO A 104 5.08 -3.88 2.35
CA PRO A 104 5.61 -4.90 3.24
C PRO A 104 4.91 -4.91 4.59
N GLY A 105 4.73 -6.10 5.18
CA GLY A 105 4.17 -6.23 6.52
C GLY A 105 3.41 -7.53 6.76
N GLY A 106 3.16 -7.80 8.03
CA GLY A 106 2.58 -9.05 8.46
C GLY A 106 2.04 -8.99 9.88
N ALA A 107 1.92 -10.17 10.49
CA ALA A 107 1.27 -10.34 11.78
C ALA A 107 2.19 -9.88 12.91
N VAL A 108 1.62 -9.28 13.94
CA VAL A 108 2.37 -8.88 15.14
C VAL A 108 2.57 -10.09 16.04
N GLU A 109 3.81 -10.33 16.45
CA GLU A 109 4.13 -11.44 17.36
C GLU A 109 3.85 -11.10 18.83
N SER A 110 3.81 -12.13 19.68
CA SER A 110 3.54 -11.96 21.11
C SER A 110 4.64 -11.14 21.79
N GLY A 111 4.28 -10.05 22.45
CA GLY A 111 5.22 -9.15 23.13
C GLY A 111 5.95 -8.16 22.21
N GLU A 112 5.66 -8.18 20.91
CA GLU A 112 6.24 -7.28 19.92
C GLU A 112 5.49 -5.95 19.84
N SER A 113 6.19 -4.83 19.64
CA SER A 113 5.55 -3.55 19.32
C SER A 113 5.16 -3.52 17.84
N LEU A 114 4.14 -2.72 17.49
CA LEU A 114 3.69 -2.57 16.10
C LEU A 114 4.82 -2.13 15.16
N GLU A 115 5.65 -1.17 15.60
CA GLU A 115 6.79 -0.69 14.81
C GLU A 115 7.84 -1.79 14.60
N LYS A 116 8.15 -2.57 15.65
CA LYS A 116 9.09 -3.70 15.54
C LYS A 116 8.59 -4.76 14.56
N ALA A 117 7.30 -5.08 14.62
CA ALA A 117 6.67 -6.00 13.68
C ALA A 117 6.81 -5.50 12.23
N ALA A 118 6.50 -4.22 11.97
CA ALA A 118 6.64 -3.66 10.62
C ALA A 118 8.09 -3.70 10.11
N LEU A 119 9.08 -3.40 10.96
CA LEU A 119 10.50 -3.47 10.59
C LEU A 119 10.98 -4.90 10.36
N ARG A 120 10.58 -5.84 11.23
CA ARG A 120 10.89 -7.27 11.10
C ARG A 120 10.35 -7.81 9.79
N GLU A 121 9.09 -7.53 9.45
CA GLU A 121 8.45 -8.00 8.23
C GLU A 121 9.09 -7.40 6.97
N VAL A 122 9.54 -6.14 7.02
CA VAL A 122 10.34 -5.56 5.92
C VAL A 122 11.66 -6.32 5.74
N GLU A 123 12.34 -6.67 6.83
CA GLU A 123 13.57 -7.44 6.76
C GLU A 123 13.33 -8.87 6.27
N GLU A 124 12.27 -9.53 6.75
CA GLU A 124 11.89 -10.89 6.34
C GLU A 124 11.47 -10.97 4.87
N GLU A 125 10.64 -10.04 4.39
CA GLU A 125 10.09 -10.09 3.02
C GLU A 125 11.10 -9.64 1.95
N ILE A 126 11.86 -8.57 2.22
CA ILE A 126 12.70 -7.90 1.21
C ILE A 126 14.16 -7.69 1.64
N GLY A 127 14.58 -8.18 2.81
CA GLY A 127 15.97 -8.12 3.28
C GLY A 127 16.44 -6.73 3.73
N LEU A 128 15.55 -5.73 3.72
CA LEU A 128 15.91 -4.35 4.03
C LEU A 128 15.92 -4.14 5.55
N ARG A 129 17.13 -4.16 6.13
CA ARG A 129 17.32 -3.96 7.58
C ARG A 129 16.76 -2.63 8.08
N GLY A 130 16.21 -2.65 9.29
CA GLY A 130 15.61 -1.48 9.92
C GLY A 130 16.56 -0.29 10.12
N GLU A 131 17.89 -0.50 10.18
CA GLU A 131 18.90 0.58 10.25
C GLU A 131 18.90 1.50 9.01
N TYR A 132 18.41 0.98 7.87
CA TYR A 132 18.27 1.73 6.62
C TYR A 132 16.97 2.53 6.54
N LEU A 133 16.13 2.45 7.58
CA LEU A 133 14.83 3.11 7.62
C LEU A 133 14.77 4.13 8.74
N LYS A 134 14.15 5.26 8.42
CA LYS A 134 13.80 6.31 9.37
C LYS A 134 12.30 6.36 9.49
N VAL A 135 11.75 5.76 10.55
CA VAL A 135 10.30 5.74 10.80
C VAL A 135 9.82 7.15 11.18
N TRP A 136 8.75 7.60 10.55
CA TRP A 136 8.14 8.91 10.77
C TRP A 136 7.05 8.84 11.85
N GLY A 137 6.28 7.75 11.84
CA GLY A 137 5.20 7.45 12.77
C GLY A 137 4.16 6.53 12.14
N GLU A 138 3.08 6.28 12.88
CA GLU A 138 1.97 5.44 12.45
C GLU A 138 0.85 6.23 11.76
N LEU A 139 0.17 5.57 10.81
CA LEU A 139 -1.11 5.98 10.25
C LEU A 139 -2.26 5.42 11.09
N PRO A 140 -3.47 5.98 10.97
CA PRO A 140 -4.65 5.43 11.63
C PRO A 140 -4.84 3.93 11.32
N PRO A 141 -5.24 3.12 12.30
CA PRO A 141 -5.45 1.69 12.09
C PRO A 141 -6.57 1.41 11.09
N ILE A 142 -6.34 0.44 10.20
CA ILE A 142 -7.27 0.02 9.15
C ILE A 142 -7.85 -1.34 9.52
N LEU A 143 -9.15 -1.37 9.79
CA LEU A 143 -9.89 -2.60 10.07
C LEU A 143 -10.11 -3.42 8.80
N PHE A 144 -9.92 -4.74 8.90
CA PHE A 144 -10.17 -5.65 7.79
C PHE A 144 -11.68 -5.73 7.51
N ARG A 145 -12.06 -5.92 6.25
CA ARG A 145 -13.46 -5.98 5.81
C ARG A 145 -14.32 -7.00 6.57
N ASN A 146 -13.71 -8.10 7.01
CA ASN A 146 -14.39 -9.17 7.74
C ASN A 146 -14.25 -9.03 9.27
N SER A 147 -13.75 -7.89 9.76
CA SER A 147 -13.48 -7.60 11.18
C SER A 147 -12.57 -8.62 11.88
N SER A 148 -11.83 -9.45 11.13
CA SER A 148 -10.95 -10.49 11.70
C SER A 148 -9.60 -9.96 12.19
N GLY A 149 -9.26 -8.73 11.82
CA GLY A 149 -7.95 -8.16 12.08
C GLY A 149 -7.94 -6.65 11.85
N VAL A 150 -6.85 -6.04 12.29
CA VAL A 150 -6.51 -4.63 12.10
C VAL A 150 -5.07 -4.54 11.64
N THR A 151 -4.77 -3.68 10.67
CA THR A 151 -3.39 -3.32 10.35
C THR A 151 -3.11 -1.88 10.76
N THR A 152 -1.95 -1.65 11.38
CA THR A 152 -1.43 -0.31 11.63
C THR A 152 -0.26 -0.06 10.68
N PRO A 153 -0.42 0.81 9.67
CA PRO A 153 0.68 1.16 8.78
C PRO A 153 1.63 2.18 9.42
N PHE A 154 2.91 2.07 9.14
CA PHE A 154 3.94 3.04 9.46
C PHE A 154 4.42 3.72 8.19
N VAL A 155 4.77 5.01 8.28
CA VAL A 155 5.48 5.70 7.20
C VAL A 155 6.94 5.80 7.58
N SER A 156 7.82 5.48 6.64
CA SER A 156 9.26 5.64 6.79
C SER A 156 9.86 6.23 5.52
N SER A 157 11.08 6.74 5.64
CA SER A 157 11.96 7.02 4.50
C SER A 157 13.25 6.24 4.63
N LEU A 158 14.05 6.17 3.56
CA LEU A 158 15.44 5.75 3.72
C LEU A 158 16.16 6.65 4.73
N SER A 159 17.03 6.05 5.54
CA SER A 159 17.91 6.77 6.44
C SER A 159 19.12 7.34 5.69
N ASP A 160 19.81 8.28 6.33
CA ASP A 160 20.93 9.00 5.70
C ASP A 160 22.15 8.08 5.42
N CYS A 161 22.16 6.85 5.96
CA CYS A 161 23.22 5.86 5.73
C CYS A 161 23.00 5.00 4.47
N LEU A 162 21.85 5.10 3.80
CA LEU A 162 21.57 4.38 2.55
C LEU A 162 21.19 5.36 1.43
N SER A 163 22.06 5.47 0.43
CA SER A 163 21.72 6.15 -0.83
C SER A 163 20.67 5.35 -1.59
N SER A 164 19.68 6.04 -2.17
CA SER A 164 18.66 5.46 -3.06
C SER A 164 19.28 4.69 -4.24
N THR A 165 20.45 5.12 -4.73
CA THR A 165 21.18 4.42 -5.81
C THR A 165 21.74 3.06 -5.39
N SER A 166 21.95 2.84 -4.09
CA SER A 166 22.49 1.60 -3.53
C SER A 166 21.39 0.68 -2.99
N LEU A 167 20.12 1.09 -3.04
CA LEU A 167 18.99 0.36 -2.47
C LEU A 167 18.90 -1.07 -3.02
N CYS A 168 18.99 -1.27 -4.34
CA CYS A 168 18.92 -2.59 -4.97
C CYS A 168 19.95 -3.58 -4.38
N SER A 169 21.16 -3.12 -4.05
CA SER A 169 22.22 -3.98 -3.49
C SER A 169 21.94 -4.46 -2.06
N LYS A 170 20.96 -3.86 -1.38
CA LYS A 170 20.55 -4.20 -0.02
C LYS A 170 19.30 -5.07 0.05
N LEU A 171 18.63 -5.28 -1.08
CA LEU A 171 17.41 -6.06 -1.14
C LEU A 171 17.73 -7.54 -1.35
N VAL A 172 17.12 -8.40 -0.53
CA VAL A 172 17.19 -9.86 -0.65
C VAL A 172 15.76 -10.38 -0.46
N LEU A 173 15.15 -10.86 -1.54
CA LEU A 173 13.74 -11.26 -1.51
C LEU A 173 13.56 -12.62 -0.85
N GLN A 174 12.49 -12.71 -0.06
CA GLN A 174 11.92 -13.98 0.33
C GLN A 174 10.99 -14.43 -0.81
N GLU A 175 11.43 -15.37 -1.63
CA GLU A 175 10.69 -15.79 -2.84
C GLU A 175 9.42 -16.63 -2.57
N GLU A 176 9.21 -17.10 -1.33
CA GLU A 176 7.93 -17.68 -0.91
C GLU A 176 6.80 -16.66 -0.79
N GLU A 177 7.14 -15.41 -0.48
CA GLU A 177 6.21 -14.35 -0.14
C GLU A 177 6.21 -13.23 -1.18
N VAL A 178 7.38 -12.90 -1.73
CA VAL A 178 7.59 -11.77 -2.63
C VAL A 178 8.25 -12.23 -3.94
N GLN A 179 7.60 -11.95 -5.06
CA GLN A 179 8.10 -12.27 -6.41
C GLN A 179 8.64 -11.04 -7.18
N GLY A 180 8.56 -9.85 -6.58
CA GLY A 180 9.07 -8.63 -7.17
C GLY A 180 8.96 -7.43 -6.25
N VAL A 181 9.86 -6.47 -6.43
CA VAL A 181 9.88 -5.20 -5.69
C VAL A 181 10.08 -4.08 -6.69
N PHE A 182 9.23 -3.06 -6.60
CA PHE A 182 9.24 -1.95 -7.54
C PHE A 182 8.87 -0.64 -6.83
N LEU A 183 9.24 0.46 -7.47
CA LEU A 183 8.92 1.81 -7.05
C LEU A 183 7.79 2.39 -7.89
N VAL A 184 6.92 3.15 -7.25
CA VAL A 184 5.90 3.98 -7.91
C VAL A 184 6.05 5.42 -7.44
N SER A 185 6.11 6.37 -8.38
CA SER A 185 6.26 7.79 -8.02
C SER A 185 5.03 8.30 -7.28
N LEU A 186 5.22 9.23 -6.34
CA LEU A 186 4.09 9.90 -5.68
C LEU A 186 3.21 10.64 -6.70
N SER A 187 3.80 11.20 -7.75
CA SER A 187 3.06 11.84 -8.85
C SER A 187 2.14 10.88 -9.58
N GLU A 188 2.62 9.68 -9.91
CA GLU A 188 1.80 8.64 -10.54
C GLU A 188 0.64 8.23 -9.60
N LEU A 189 0.92 8.03 -8.31
CA LEU A 189 -0.11 7.64 -7.35
C LEU A 189 -1.18 8.72 -7.17
N LEU A 190 -0.79 10.01 -7.15
CA LEU A 190 -1.73 11.12 -7.06
C LEU A 190 -2.59 11.24 -8.32
N ASP A 191 -1.98 11.14 -9.51
CA ASP A 191 -2.69 11.22 -10.80
C ASP A 191 -3.63 10.02 -11.02
N GLN A 192 -3.21 8.83 -10.59
CA GLN A 192 -3.96 7.59 -10.76
C GLN A 192 -4.87 7.24 -9.58
N ARG A 193 -5.02 8.13 -8.58
CA ARG A 193 -5.92 7.93 -7.45
C ARG A 193 -7.37 7.96 -7.92
N ARG A 194 -8.03 6.81 -7.89
CA ARG A 194 -9.44 6.64 -8.27
C ARG A 194 -10.22 6.04 -7.11
N PHE A 195 -11.55 6.10 -7.20
CA PHE A 195 -12.45 5.40 -6.28
C PHE A 195 -13.38 4.49 -7.08
N THR A 196 -13.68 3.31 -6.53
CA THR A 196 -14.66 2.40 -7.12
C THR A 196 -15.64 1.90 -6.08
N SER A 197 -16.85 1.57 -6.52
CA SER A 197 -17.92 1.05 -5.67
C SER A 197 -17.91 -0.47 -5.67
N PHE A 198 -17.79 -1.06 -4.48
CA PHE A 198 -17.87 -2.50 -4.26
C PHE A 198 -19.25 -2.87 -3.70
N ARG A 199 -19.77 -4.01 -4.15
CA ARG A 199 -21.05 -4.57 -3.68
C ARG A 199 -20.79 -5.69 -2.67
N MET A 200 -21.38 -5.61 -1.48
CA MET A 200 -21.43 -6.75 -0.55
C MET A 200 -22.60 -7.67 -0.90
N LYS A 201 -22.37 -8.98 -0.77
CA LYS A 201 -23.42 -10.01 -0.91
C LYS A 201 -24.24 -10.23 0.36
N ALA A 202 -23.93 -9.53 1.46
CA ALA A 202 -24.65 -9.70 2.72
C ALA A 202 -26.06 -9.10 2.60
N PRO A 203 -27.10 -9.80 3.11
CA PRO A 203 -28.42 -9.22 3.22
C PRO A 203 -28.39 -8.14 4.30
N LEU A 204 -28.68 -6.90 3.93
CA LEU A 204 -29.11 -5.88 4.88
C LEU A 204 -30.46 -6.31 5.49
N ARG A 205 -30.80 -5.76 6.66
CA ARG A 205 -32.21 -5.62 7.06
C ARG A 205 -32.89 -4.86 5.90
N ASP A 206 -33.91 -5.44 5.28
CA ASP A 206 -34.62 -4.95 4.07
C ASP A 206 -34.11 -5.43 2.69
N GLY A 207 -33.12 -6.33 2.63
CA GLY A 207 -32.85 -7.13 1.41
C GLY A 207 -32.17 -6.40 0.23
N LEU A 208 -31.80 -5.13 0.37
CA LEU A 208 -31.03 -4.40 -0.64
C LEU A 208 -29.52 -4.70 -0.56
N PRO A 209 -28.79 -4.67 -1.68
CA PRO A 209 -27.34 -4.82 -1.67
C PRO A 209 -26.65 -3.57 -1.11
N PHE A 210 -25.74 -3.77 -0.17
CA PHE A 210 -24.91 -2.70 0.37
C PHE A 210 -23.73 -2.36 -0.57
N PHE A 211 -23.53 -1.08 -0.87
CA PHE A 211 -22.41 -0.57 -1.66
C PHE A 211 -21.52 0.34 -0.83
N TYR A 212 -20.20 0.18 -0.95
CA TYR A 212 -19.20 1.07 -0.36
C TYR A 212 -18.17 1.44 -1.40
N LYS A 213 -17.59 2.64 -1.28
CA LYS A 213 -16.49 3.08 -2.14
C LYS A 213 -15.17 2.66 -1.51
N LEU A 214 -14.14 2.42 -2.32
CA LEU A 214 -12.75 2.29 -1.86
C LEU A 214 -11.80 2.93 -2.88
N PRO A 215 -10.64 3.42 -2.42
CA PRO A 215 -9.59 3.84 -3.32
C PRO A 215 -9.06 2.66 -4.15
N VAL A 216 -8.70 2.95 -5.39
CA VAL A 216 -8.01 2.05 -6.32
C VAL A 216 -6.99 2.88 -7.08
N PHE A 217 -5.78 2.35 -7.21
CA PHE A 217 -4.73 2.93 -8.05
C PHE A 217 -4.50 2.01 -9.23
N VAL A 218 -4.32 2.59 -10.39
CA VAL A 218 -3.99 1.86 -11.61
C VAL A 218 -2.72 2.50 -12.13
N VAL A 219 -1.60 1.86 -11.88
CA VAL A 219 -0.28 2.42 -12.16
C VAL A 219 0.33 1.72 -13.36
N GLU A 220 0.96 2.50 -14.23
CA GLU A 220 1.63 1.98 -15.42
C GLU A 220 3.13 2.30 -15.39
N ASN A 221 3.49 3.41 -14.75
CA ASN A 221 4.87 3.85 -14.64
C ASN A 221 5.49 3.35 -13.33
N VAL A 222 6.11 2.17 -13.38
CA VAL A 222 6.81 1.56 -12.26
C VAL A 222 8.29 1.31 -12.57
N ILE A 223 9.14 1.35 -11.56
CA ILE A 223 10.57 1.08 -11.69
C ILE A 223 10.89 -0.20 -10.92
N PRO A 224 11.19 -1.33 -11.58
CA PRO A 224 11.56 -2.56 -10.89
C PRO A 224 12.93 -2.40 -10.23
N LEU A 225 13.04 -2.77 -8.95
CA LEU A 225 14.31 -2.72 -8.20
C LEU A 225 15.08 -4.03 -8.28
N ILE A 226 14.37 -5.15 -8.39
CA ILE A 226 14.95 -6.48 -8.62
C ILE A 226 14.28 -7.06 -9.86
N PRO A 227 15.02 -7.26 -10.96
CA PRO A 227 14.48 -7.94 -12.13
C PRO A 227 14.17 -9.38 -11.74
N SER A 228 12.89 -9.77 -11.74
CA SER A 228 12.50 -11.17 -11.73
C SER A 228 12.03 -11.58 -13.13
N SER A 229 12.26 -12.84 -13.52
CA SER A 229 11.73 -13.40 -14.77
C SER A 229 10.20 -13.29 -14.86
N THR A 230 9.54 -13.14 -13.70
CA THR A 230 8.11 -12.91 -13.54
C THR A 230 7.73 -11.43 -13.77
N GLU A 231 8.58 -10.48 -13.39
CA GLU A 231 8.35 -9.04 -13.62
C GLU A 231 8.47 -8.65 -15.09
N GLU A 232 9.35 -9.27 -15.87
CA GLU A 232 9.39 -9.07 -17.34
C GLU A 232 8.08 -9.48 -18.03
N ARG A 233 7.32 -10.39 -17.42
CA ARG A 233 5.99 -10.85 -17.88
C ARG A 233 4.85 -10.14 -17.17
N ALA A 234 5.12 -9.30 -16.18
CA ALA A 234 4.08 -8.61 -15.45
C ALA A 234 3.35 -7.63 -16.38
N PRO A 235 2.02 -7.49 -16.24
CA PRO A 235 1.26 -6.56 -17.06
C PRO A 235 1.79 -5.14 -16.86
N LYS A 236 1.91 -4.38 -17.95
CA LYS A 236 2.28 -2.95 -17.92
C LYS A 236 1.38 -2.16 -16.97
N ARG A 237 0.10 -2.54 -16.93
CA ARG A 237 -0.90 -1.94 -16.06
C ARG A 237 -1.07 -2.77 -14.80
N ARG A 238 -0.78 -2.17 -13.65
CA ARG A 238 -0.85 -2.78 -12.32
C ARG A 238 -2.00 -2.13 -11.52
N VAL A 239 -2.83 -2.96 -10.89
CA VAL A 239 -3.98 -2.48 -10.10
C VAL A 239 -3.70 -2.69 -8.62
N ILE A 240 -3.73 -1.62 -7.85
CA ILE A 240 -3.59 -1.61 -6.39
C ILE A 240 -4.96 -1.33 -5.79
N TRP A 241 -5.44 -2.23 -4.94
CA TRP A 241 -6.79 -2.18 -4.38
C TRP A 241 -6.79 -2.78 -2.96
N GLY A 242 -7.95 -2.80 -2.30
CA GLY A 242 -8.08 -3.38 -0.97
C GLY A 242 -7.35 -2.57 0.10
N ILE A 243 -6.79 -3.26 1.10
CA ILE A 243 -6.14 -2.63 2.26
C ILE A 243 -4.95 -1.78 1.81
N THR A 244 -4.14 -2.27 0.88
CA THR A 244 -2.98 -1.52 0.36
C THR A 244 -3.40 -0.20 -0.26
N ALA A 245 -4.49 -0.16 -1.05
CA ALA A 245 -4.97 1.10 -1.59
C ALA A 245 -5.50 2.06 -0.50
N ILE A 246 -6.13 1.54 0.56
CA ILE A 246 -6.54 2.37 1.71
C ILE A 246 -5.29 2.93 2.40
N THR A 247 -4.28 2.10 2.66
CA THR A 247 -3.00 2.52 3.25
C THR A 247 -2.33 3.62 2.42
N LEU A 248 -2.24 3.46 1.10
CA LEU A 248 -1.66 4.48 0.22
C LEU A 248 -2.48 5.76 0.22
N ASN A 249 -3.82 5.65 0.22
CA ASN A 249 -4.73 6.79 0.28
C ASN A 249 -4.51 7.62 1.56
N GLU A 250 -4.43 6.96 2.71
CA GLU A 250 -4.16 7.63 3.99
C GLU A 250 -2.75 8.22 4.02
N ALA A 251 -1.74 7.48 3.57
CA ALA A 251 -0.37 7.98 3.48
C ALA A 251 -0.28 9.26 2.64
N LEU A 252 -0.91 9.27 1.45
CA LEU A 252 -0.93 10.44 0.57
C LEU A 252 -1.63 11.64 1.22
N ASN A 253 -2.73 11.43 1.95
CA ASN A 253 -3.42 12.50 2.66
C ASN A 253 -2.54 13.11 3.78
N CYS A 254 -1.78 12.29 4.49
CA CYS A 254 -0.88 12.77 5.55
C CYS A 254 0.37 13.48 5.00
N ILE A 255 0.88 13.00 3.85
CA ILE A 255 2.10 13.52 3.22
C ILE A 255 1.81 14.82 2.45
N PHE A 256 0.64 14.92 1.82
CA PHE A 256 0.15 16.08 1.08
C PHE A 256 -1.17 16.57 1.69
N PRO A 257 -1.14 17.24 2.86
CA PRO A 257 -2.35 17.82 3.42
C PRO A 257 -2.91 18.86 2.44
N GLN A 258 -4.22 18.76 2.16
CA GLN A 258 -4.96 19.67 1.27
C GLN A 258 -5.15 21.06 1.87
#